data_AF-A0A7J7LWT8-F1
#
_entry.id   AF-A0A7J7LWT8-F1
#
_cell.length_a   1.000
_cell.length_b   1.000
_cell.length_c   1.000
_cell.angle_alpha   90.00
_cell.angle_beta   90.00
_cell.angle_gamma   90.00
#
_symmetry.space_group_name_H-M   'P 1'
#
loop_
_entity.id
_entity.type
_entity.pdbx_description
1 polymer ?
#
loop_
_entity_poly.entity_id
_entity_poly.type
_entity_poly.pdbx_seq_one_letter_code
_entity_poly.pdbx_strand_id
1 'polypeptide(L)'
;MLDSVNVTVGKKEERMMMTGMHTVADIFCVCCGSIVGWKYESAQEKNQKYKEGKFILERFKVLGPDGSTYWASHEAQVVGSDADDA
;
A
#
# COMPACT_ATOMS: atom_id res chain seq x y z
N MET A 1 -14.94 7.34 2.20
CA MET A 1 -13.52 7.51 2.58
C MET A 1 -12.71 6.93 1.43
N LEU A 2 -11.78 7.67 0.83
CA LEU A 2 -10.89 7.13 -0.20
C LEU A 2 -9.70 6.48 0.53
N ASP A 3 -9.53 5.17 0.36
CA ASP A 3 -8.48 4.37 1.03
C ASP A 3 -7.06 4.66 0.47
N SER A 4 -6.94 5.52 -0.54
CA SER A 4 -5.66 5.97 -1.13
C SER A 4 -5.79 7.42 -1.62
N VAL A 5 -4.77 8.24 -1.37
CA VAL A 5 -4.67 9.64 -1.78
C VAL A 5 -3.44 9.84 -2.67
N ASN A 6 -3.41 10.93 -3.44
CA ASN A 6 -2.31 11.30 -4.33
C ASN A 6 -1.99 10.25 -5.42
N VAL A 7 -2.99 9.46 -5.80
CA VAL A 7 -2.91 8.51 -6.92
C VAL A 7 -4.02 8.74 -7.93
N THR A 8 -3.73 8.50 -9.20
CA THR A 8 -4.73 8.38 -10.27
C THR A 8 -4.93 6.91 -10.62
N VAL A 9 -6.16 6.55 -11.01
CA VAL A 9 -6.51 5.17 -11.39
C VAL A 9 -6.44 5.02 -12.91
N GLY A 10 -5.75 3.98 -13.36
CA GLY A 10 -5.62 3.62 -14.76
C GLY A 10 -6.82 2.91 -15.34
N LYS A 11 -6.59 2.25 -16.48
CA LYS A 11 -7.59 1.40 -17.13
C LYS A 11 -7.80 0.12 -16.34
N LYS A 12 -9.01 -0.43 -16.44
CA LYS A 12 -9.34 -1.74 -15.89
C LYS A 12 -8.79 -2.82 -16.80
N GLU A 13 -8.10 -3.79 -16.21
CA GLU A 13 -7.47 -4.91 -16.89
C GLU A 13 -7.78 -6.21 -16.15
N GLU A 14 -7.98 -7.30 -16.90
CA GLU A 14 -8.11 -8.63 -16.32
C GLU A 14 -6.72 -9.23 -16.07
N ARG A 15 -6.50 -9.71 -14.85
CA ARG A 15 -5.23 -10.30 -14.41
C ARG A 15 -5.51 -11.62 -13.69
N MET A 16 -4.93 -12.70 -14.22
CA MET A 16 -4.92 -14.00 -13.55
C MET A 16 -3.93 -13.94 -12.38
N MET A 17 -4.42 -14.25 -11.17
CA MET A 17 -3.61 -14.29 -9.95
C MET A 17 -3.71 -15.67 -9.29
N MET A 18 -2.93 -15.89 -8.23
CA MET A 18 -2.97 -17.15 -7.47
C MET A 18 -4.38 -17.50 -6.95
N THR A 19 -5.19 -16.49 -6.62
CA THR A 19 -6.55 -16.67 -6.10
C THR A 19 -7.64 -16.55 -7.17
N GLY A 20 -7.28 -16.69 -8.45
CA GLY A 20 -8.20 -16.63 -9.59
C GLY A 20 -8.17 -15.32 -10.38
N MET A 21 -9.17 -15.14 -11.25
CA MET A 21 -9.27 -13.98 -12.14
C MET A 21 -9.78 -12.73 -11.41
N HIS A 22 -9.08 -11.62 -11.61
CA HIS A 22 -9.45 -10.32 -11.04
C HIS A 22 -9.44 -9.25 -12.12
N THR A 23 -10.37 -8.32 -12.05
CA THR A 23 -10.24 -7.03 -12.72
C THR A 23 -9.49 -6.08 -11.80
N VAL A 24 -8.36 -5.55 -12.24
CA VAL A 24 -7.54 -4.60 -11.50
C VAL A 24 -7.34 -3.32 -12.31
N ALA A 25 -6.94 -2.24 -11.65
CA ALA A 25 -6.50 -1.02 -12.32
C ALA A 25 -5.19 -0.56 -11.68
N ASP A 26 -4.15 -0.37 -12.50
CA ASP A 26 -2.89 0.18 -12.02
C ASP A 26 -3.10 1.60 -11.49
N ILE A 27 -2.36 1.96 -10.45
CA ILE A 27 -2.43 3.29 -9.83
C ILE A 27 -1.10 4.03 -9.99
N PHE A 28 -1.21 5.32 -10.31
CA PHE A 28 -0.07 6.15 -10.67
C PHE A 28 0.06 7.29 -9.66
N CYS A 29 1.29 7.57 -9.23
CA CYS A 29 1.58 8.71 -8.38
C CYS A 29 1.24 10.02 -9.10
N VAL A 30 0.44 10.89 -8.48
CA VAL A 30 0.09 12.21 -9.06
C VAL A 30 1.33 13.08 -9.27
N CYS A 31 2.36 12.95 -8.43
CA CYS A 31 3.53 13.82 -8.47
C CYS A 31 4.51 13.47 -9.60
N CYS A 32 4.73 12.19 -9.88
CA CYS A 32 5.76 11.74 -10.83
C CYS A 32 5.26 10.82 -11.94
N GLY A 33 3.98 10.43 -11.90
CA GLY A 33 3.35 9.58 -12.92
C GLY A 33 3.81 8.12 -12.93
N SER A 34 4.69 7.69 -12.01
CA SER A 34 5.12 6.30 -11.94
C SER A 34 4.02 5.39 -11.37
N ILE A 35 4.03 4.12 -11.78
CA ILE A 35 3.18 3.09 -11.18
C ILE A 35 3.69 2.82 -9.77
N VAL A 36 2.79 2.90 -8.80
CA VAL A 36 3.07 2.63 -7.38
C VAL A 36 2.31 1.41 -6.85
N GLY A 37 1.44 0.81 -7.66
CA GLY A 37 0.65 -0.35 -7.28
C GLY A 37 -0.59 -0.55 -8.15
N TRP A 38 -1.59 -1.23 -7.61
CA TRP A 38 -2.89 -1.46 -8.28
C TRP A 38 -4.05 -1.50 -7.29
N LYS A 39 -5.25 -1.27 -7.79
CA LYS A 39 -6.51 -1.41 -7.08
C LYS A 39 -7.29 -2.60 -7.63
N TYR A 40 -7.94 -3.36 -6.75
CA TYR A 40 -8.92 -4.37 -7.16
C TYR A 40 -10.24 -3.69 -7.54
N GLU A 41 -10.67 -3.86 -8.78
CA GLU A 41 -11.96 -3.38 -9.29
C GLU A 41 -13.04 -4.44 -9.14
N SER A 42 -12.72 -5.70 -9.46
CA SER A 42 -13.61 -6.83 -9.24
C SER A 42 -12.85 -8.14 -9.04
N ALA A 43 -13.43 -9.09 -8.33
CA ALA A 43 -12.95 -10.47 -8.25
C ALA A 43 -14.04 -11.43 -8.73
N GLN A 44 -13.68 -12.42 -9.55
CA GLN A 44 -14.65 -13.40 -10.05
C GLN A 44 -15.11 -14.36 -8.94
N GLU A 45 -14.17 -14.78 -8.10
CA GLU A 45 -14.40 -15.71 -6.99
C GLU A 45 -15.10 -15.01 -5.81
N LYS A 46 -16.19 -15.60 -5.30
CA LYS A 46 -16.97 -15.02 -4.19
C LYS A 46 -16.15 -14.83 -2.92
N ASN A 47 -15.23 -15.75 -2.65
CA ASN A 47 -14.35 -15.69 -1.46
C ASN A 47 -13.25 -14.61 -1.59
N GLN A 48 -13.09 -13.98 -2.75
CA GLN A 48 -12.13 -12.89 -2.99
C GLN A 48 -12.79 -11.50 -2.99
N LYS A 49 -14.12 -11.41 -2.89
CA LYS A 49 -14.87 -10.13 -2.93
C LYS A 49 -14.43 -9.11 -1.89
N TYR A 50 -13.89 -9.55 -0.76
CA TYR A 50 -13.34 -8.66 0.27
C TYR A 50 -12.16 -7.79 -0.22
N LYS A 51 -11.52 -8.17 -1.34
CA LYS A 51 -10.43 -7.40 -1.96
C LYS A 51 -10.96 -6.25 -2.80
N GLU A 52 -12.20 -6.28 -3.27
CA GLU A 52 -12.75 -5.25 -4.16
C GLU A 52 -12.68 -3.87 -3.48
N GLY A 53 -12.19 -2.88 -4.23
CA GLY A 53 -11.93 -1.54 -3.72
C GLY A 53 -10.61 -1.38 -2.96
N LYS A 54 -9.92 -2.47 -2.59
CA LYS A 54 -8.63 -2.41 -1.88
C LYS A 54 -7.47 -2.13 -2.82
N PHE A 55 -6.44 -1.51 -2.26
CA PHE A 55 -5.23 -1.09 -2.95
C PHE A 55 -4.05 -1.95 -2.49
N ILE A 56 -3.19 -2.31 -3.42
CA ILE A 56 -1.89 -2.93 -3.18
C ILE A 56 -0.85 -1.92 -3.61
N LEU A 57 0.07 -1.57 -2.71
CA LEU A 57 1.19 -0.67 -2.98
C LEU A 57 2.49 -1.45 -3.01
N GLU A 58 3.32 -1.17 -4.00
CA GLU A 58 4.65 -1.74 -4.11
C GLU A 58 5.63 -0.93 -3.29
N ARG A 59 6.10 -1.49 -2.15
CA ARG A 59 6.97 -0.80 -1.20
C ARG A 59 8.18 -0.13 -1.85
N PHE A 60 8.85 -0.83 -2.77
CA PHE A 60 10.02 -0.31 -3.47
C PHE A 60 9.70 0.93 -4.32
N LYS A 61 8.51 0.99 -4.91
CA LYS A 61 8.06 2.13 -5.74
C LYS A 61 7.70 3.35 -4.89
N VAL A 62 7.27 3.13 -3.64
CA VAL A 62 6.82 4.19 -2.73
C VAL A 62 7.96 4.72 -1.85
N LEU A 63 8.86 3.86 -1.38
CA LEU A 63 9.90 4.22 -0.40
C LEU A 63 11.32 4.27 -0.97
N GLY A 64 11.51 3.91 -2.25
CA GLY A 64 12.85 3.79 -2.84
C GLY A 64 13.61 2.54 -2.35
N PRO A 65 14.85 2.34 -2.83
CA PRO A 65 15.63 1.11 -2.61
C PRO A 65 15.97 0.84 -1.14
N ASP A 66 16.06 1.89 -0.32
CA ASP A 66 16.56 1.77 1.06
C ASP A 66 15.45 1.48 2.07
N GLY A 67 14.18 1.64 1.66
CA GLY A 67 13.00 1.25 2.44
C GLY A 67 12.95 1.79 3.88
N SER A 68 13.74 2.80 4.22
CA SER A 68 14.15 3.18 5.58
C SER A 68 13.11 4.02 6.33
N THR A 69 12.07 4.48 5.65
CA THR A 69 11.11 5.44 6.22
C THR A 69 10.09 4.82 7.19
N TYR A 70 9.98 3.49 7.27
CA TYR A 70 8.93 2.84 8.06
C TYR A 70 9.21 2.70 9.58
N TRP A 71 10.43 2.98 10.05
CA TRP A 71 10.83 2.66 11.44
C TRP A 71 11.25 3.85 12.33
N ALA A 72 11.24 5.08 11.81
CA ALA A 72 11.67 6.25 12.60
C ALA A 72 10.71 6.63 13.75
N SER A 73 9.56 5.96 13.91
CA SER A 73 8.57 6.29 14.94
C SER A 73 8.49 5.31 16.12
N HIS A 74 9.27 4.22 16.14
CA HIS A 74 9.23 3.27 17.28
C HIS A 74 10.37 3.42 18.29
N GLU A 75 11.23 4.44 18.14
CA GLU A 75 12.37 4.69 19.06
C GLU A 75 12.23 5.98 19.88
N ALA A 76 11.08 6.66 19.84
CA ALA A 76 10.87 7.91 20.56
C ALA A 76 10.17 7.76 21.94
N GLN A 77 10.09 6.54 22.50
CA GLN A 77 9.52 6.32 23.84
C GLN A 77 10.33 5.32 24.68
N VAL A 78 11.58 5.66 25.00
CA VAL A 78 12.19 5.29 26.28
C VAL A 78 12.71 6.58 26.91
N VAL A 79 11.79 7.35 27.46
CA VAL A 79 12.06 8.45 28.39
C VAL A 79 11.40 8.08 29.72
N GLY A 80 12.20 8.05 30.79
CA GLY A 80 11.82 7.82 32.19
C GLY A 80 12.05 6.37 32.65
N SER A 81 12.87 6.07 33.65
CA SER A 81 12.90 6.74 34.96
C SER A 81 14.29 6.73 35.61
N ASP A 82 14.69 7.93 36.04
CA ASP A 82 15.33 8.32 37.29
C ASP A 82 16.60 7.61 37.80
N ALA A 83 17.66 8.41 37.90
CA ALA A 83 18.77 8.20 38.82
C ALA A 83 18.34 8.64 40.22
N ASP A 84 18.69 7.86 41.24
CA ASP A 84 19.08 8.37 42.56
C ASP A 84 20.05 7.37 43.21
N ASP A 85 21.30 7.80 43.31
CA ASP A 85 22.36 7.27 44.18
C ASP A 85 22.02 7.57 45.65
N ALA A 86 22.05 6.55 46.51
CA ALA A 86 22.35 6.66 47.95
C ALA A 86 22.77 5.30 48.54
#